data_AF-A0A657LNB9-F1
#
_entry.id   AF-A0A657LNB9-F1
#
_cell.length_a   1.000
_cell.length_b   1.000
_cell.length_c   1.000
_cell.angle_alpha   90.00
_cell.angle_beta   90.00
_cell.angle_gamma   90.00
#
_symmetry.space_group_name_H-M   'P 1'
#
loop_
_entity.id
_entity.type
_entity.pdbx_description
1 polymer ?
#
loop_
_entity_poly.entity_id
_entity_poly.type
_entity_poly.pdbx_seq_one_letter_code
_entity_poly.pdbx_strand_id
1 'polypeptide(L)' 'MPIKFRTCLTALVLAGAVLPSASPAFAWGCIAVSEEGSYGYSYNYNSESGATDKALNECAKHTTTESTCEITECDEDS' A
#
# COMPACT_ATOMS: atom_id res chain seq x y z
N MET A 1 -52.92 -7.93 46.63
CA MET A 1 -52.27 -6.64 46.96
C MET A 1 -51.02 -6.53 46.09
N PRO A 2 -51.00 -5.68 45.04
CA PRO A 2 -49.90 -5.66 44.05
C PRO A 2 -48.74 -4.73 44.48
N ILE A 3 -47.50 -5.23 44.36
CA ILE A 3 -46.27 -4.49 44.68
C ILE A 3 -45.61 -4.01 43.38
N LYS A 4 -45.84 -2.72 43.10
CA LYS A 4 -44.93 -1.69 42.58
C LYS A 4 -44.00 -2.02 41.39
N PHE A 5 -44.39 -1.51 40.22
CA PHE A 5 -43.49 -1.12 39.14
C PHE A 5 -42.48 -0.06 39.63
N ARG A 6 -41.18 -0.37 39.66
CA ARG A 6 -40.08 0.62 39.63
C ARG A 6 -38.85 0.02 38.93
N THR A 7 -38.73 0.38 37.66
CA THR A 7 -37.52 0.64 36.87
C THR A 7 -36.17 0.36 37.51
N CYS A 8 -35.35 -0.48 36.87
CA CYS A 8 -33.97 -0.12 36.52
C CYS A 8 -33.45 -1.07 35.44
N LEU A 9 -33.51 -0.62 34.18
CA LEU A 9 -32.74 -1.20 33.08
C LEU A 9 -31.27 -0.82 33.30
N THR A 10 -30.39 -1.79 33.48
CA THR A 10 -28.95 -1.60 33.28
C THR A 10 -28.33 -2.83 32.65
N ALA A 11 -28.57 -3.01 31.34
CA ALA A 11 -27.67 -3.77 30.50
C ALA A 11 -26.64 -2.80 29.92
N LEU A 12 -25.54 -2.57 30.64
CA LEU A 12 -24.41 -1.80 30.11
C LEU A 12 -23.58 -2.75 29.23
N VAL A 13 -24.03 -2.97 28.01
CA VAL A 13 -23.24 -3.68 27.00
C VAL A 13 -22.16 -2.71 26.53
N LEU A 14 -20.95 -2.88 27.04
CA LEU A 14 -19.75 -2.25 26.48
C LEU A 14 -19.56 -2.80 25.07
N ALA A 15 -20.16 -2.13 24.09
CA ALA A 15 -19.86 -2.36 22.68
C ALA A 15 -18.43 -1.89 22.44
N GLY A 16 -17.47 -2.82 22.50
CA GLY A 16 -16.09 -2.57 22.09
C GLY A 16 -16.08 -2.20 20.61
N ALA A 17 -15.80 -0.94 20.32
CA ALA A 17 -15.58 -0.50 18.94
C ALA A 17 -14.29 -1.14 18.43
N VAL A 18 -14.43 -2.20 17.62
CA VAL A 18 -13.33 -2.68 16.78
C VAL A 18 -13.08 -1.62 15.72
N LEU A 19 -12.02 -0.83 15.89
CA LEU A 19 -11.52 0.04 14.83
C LEU A 19 -10.91 -0.87 13.77
N PRO A 20 -11.43 -0.89 12.53
CA PRO A 20 -10.72 -1.55 11.45
C PRO A 20 -9.42 -0.78 11.21
N SER A 21 -8.29 -1.43 11.50
CA SER A 21 -6.98 -0.93 11.07
C SER A 21 -6.92 -1.07 9.55
N ALA A 22 -7.15 0.02 8.82
CA ALA A 22 -6.84 0.06 7.40
C ALA A 22 -5.34 -0.15 7.25
N SER A 23 -4.92 -1.32 6.76
CA SER A 23 -3.56 -1.50 6.27
C SER A 23 -3.33 -0.50 5.15
N PRO A 24 -2.16 0.17 5.09
CA PRO A 24 -1.84 0.93 3.88
C PRO A 24 -1.89 -0.06 2.72
N ALA A 25 -2.81 0.16 1.77
CA ALA A 25 -2.72 -0.49 0.48
C ALA A 25 -1.38 0.00 -0.10
N PHE A 26 -0.39 -0.88 -0.12
CA PHE A 26 0.88 -0.59 -0.75
C PHE A 26 0.62 -0.56 -2.26
N ALA A 27 0.25 0.62 -2.75
CA ALA A 27 -0.36 0.75 -4.07
C ALA A 27 0.67 0.95 -5.18
N TRP A 28 1.83 1.54 -4.91
CA TRP A 28 2.69 1.96 -6.01
C TRP A 28 3.52 0.82 -6.59
N GLY A 29 3.48 0.69 -7.91
CA GLY A 29 4.38 -0.14 -8.69
C GLY A 29 4.86 0.61 -9.93
N CYS A 30 6.16 0.55 -10.23
CA CYS A 30 6.73 1.12 -11.45
C CYS A 30 7.56 0.09 -12.21
N ILE A 31 7.70 0.32 -13.52
CA ILE A 31 8.58 -0.41 -14.44
C ILE A 31 9.58 0.57 -15.03
N ALA A 32 10.85 0.19 -15.04
CA ALA A 32 11.94 0.92 -15.67
C ALA A 32 12.56 0.07 -16.78
N VAL A 33 12.91 0.69 -17.89
CA VAL A 33 13.55 0.03 -19.04
C VAL A 33 14.71 0.88 -19.54
N SER A 34 15.78 0.25 -20.02
CA SER A 34 16.87 0.90 -20.73
C SER A 34 16.85 0.60 -22.23
N GLU A 35 17.54 1.42 -23.02
CA GLU A 35 17.62 1.26 -24.48
C GLU A 35 18.25 -0.07 -24.92
N GLU A 36 19.08 -0.69 -24.07
CA GLU A 36 19.67 -2.02 -24.32
C GLU A 36 18.70 -3.18 -24.02
N GLY A 37 17.53 -2.89 -23.44
CA GLY A 37 16.50 -3.87 -23.08
C GLY A 37 16.61 -4.42 -21.65
N SER A 38 17.50 -3.87 -20.82
CA SER A 38 17.50 -4.17 -19.39
C SER A 38 16.28 -3.55 -18.73
N TYR A 39 15.74 -4.21 -17.71
CA TYR A 39 14.50 -3.79 -17.06
C TYR A 39 14.56 -3.97 -15.55
N GLY A 40 13.75 -3.17 -14.85
CA GLY A 40 13.56 -3.23 -13.41
C GLY A 40 12.12 -2.96 -13.06
N TYR A 41 11.67 -3.47 -11.92
CA TYR A 41 10.29 -3.31 -11.47
C TYR A 41 10.23 -3.13 -9.95
N SER A 42 9.14 -2.52 -9.51
CA SER A 42 8.80 -2.34 -8.11
C SER A 42 7.31 -2.54 -7.91
N TYR A 43 6.94 -2.96 -6.71
CA TYR A 43 5.56 -3.28 -6.34
C TYR A 43 5.44 -3.20 -4.82
N ASN A 44 4.21 -2.99 -4.32
CA ASN A 44 3.94 -2.82 -2.89
C ASN A 44 4.75 -1.67 -2.25
N TYR A 45 4.83 -0.52 -2.91
CA TYR A 45 5.39 0.69 -2.31
C TYR A 45 4.31 1.62 -1.77
N ASN A 46 4.63 2.29 -0.66
CA ASN A 46 3.75 3.29 -0.04
C ASN A 46 3.88 4.69 -0.69
N SER A 47 4.79 4.85 -1.65
CA SER A 47 4.98 6.09 -2.40
C SER A 47 5.52 5.82 -3.80
N GLU A 48 5.09 6.64 -4.75
CA GLU A 48 5.56 6.64 -6.14
C GLU A 48 7.09 6.79 -6.22
N SER A 49 7.66 7.71 -5.44
CA SER A 49 9.11 7.94 -5.42
C SER A 49 9.89 6.69 -4.99
N GLY A 50 9.42 5.98 -3.96
CA GLY A 50 10.08 4.76 -3.51
C GLY A 50 9.98 3.63 -4.54
N ALA A 51 8.84 3.55 -5.23
CA ALA A 51 8.63 2.62 -6.32
C ALA A 51 9.56 2.93 -7.52
N THR A 52 9.67 4.21 -7.87
CA THR A 52 10.51 4.71 -8.96
C THR A 52 11.98 4.41 -8.70
N ASP A 53 12.49 4.81 -7.54
CA ASP A 53 13.88 4.60 -7.15
C ASP A 53 14.24 3.11 -7.17
N LYS A 54 13.33 2.26 -6.69
CA LYS A 54 13.53 0.81 -6.74
C LYS A 54 13.59 0.29 -8.17
N ALA A 55 12.62 0.66 -9.02
CA ALA A 55 12.55 0.16 -10.40
C ALA A 55 13.80 0.58 -11.19
N LEU A 56 14.22 1.85 -11.08
CA LEU A 56 15.45 2.36 -11.70
C LEU A 56 16.70 1.62 -11.20
N ASN A 57 16.81 1.41 -9.88
CA ASN A 57 17.94 0.69 -9.30
C ASN A 57 17.98 -0.78 -9.74
N GLU A 58 16.84 -1.47 -9.82
CA GLU A 58 16.81 -2.83 -10.36
C GLU A 58 17.19 -2.87 -11.84
N CYS A 59 16.71 -1.92 -12.65
CA CYS A 59 17.13 -1.80 -14.04
C CYS A 59 18.64 -1.59 -14.16
N ALA A 60 19.20 -0.65 -13.39
CA ALA A 60 20.62 -0.31 -13.43
C ALA A 60 21.55 -1.47 -13.03
N LYS A 61 21.09 -2.42 -12.21
CA LYS A 61 21.87 -3.65 -11.89
C LYS A 61 22.04 -4.58 -13.08
N HIS A 62 21.10 -4.53 -14.03
CA HIS A 62 21.06 -5.40 -15.19
C HIS A 62 21.63 -4.73 -16.44
N THR A 63 21.60 -3.39 -16.47
CA THR A 63 22.27 -2.59 -17.51
C THR A 63 23.78 -2.77 -17.44
N THR A 64 24.39 -3.17 -18.55
CA THR A 64 25.85 -3.43 -18.63
C THR A 64 26.59 -2.41 -19.47
N THR A 65 25.86 -1.62 -20.26
CA THR A 65 26.41 -0.52 -21.05
C THR A 65 26.09 0.82 -20.40
N GLU A 66 26.61 1.93 -20.95
CA GLU A 66 26.33 3.29 -20.46
C GLU A 66 24.89 3.76 -20.78
N SER A 67 23.96 2.83 -21.02
CA SER A 67 22.54 3.13 -21.28
C SER A 67 21.83 3.63 -20.03
N THR A 68 20.92 4.59 -20.22
CA THR A 68 20.12 5.14 -19.11
C THR A 68 18.84 4.30 -18.91
N CYS A 69 18.45 4.09 -17.65
CA CYS A 69 17.15 3.50 -17.30
C CYS A 69 16.11 4.60 -17.13
N GLU A 70 14.94 4.42 -17.73
CA GLU A 70 13.82 5.37 -17.65
C GLU A 70 12.53 4.66 -17.22
N ILE A 71 11.66 5.36 -16.51
CA ILE A 71 10.35 4.83 -16.12
C ILE A 71 9.44 4.79 -17.35
N THR A 72 8.88 3.62 -17.63
CA THR A 72 7.92 3.43 -18.72
C THR A 72 6.48 3.43 -18.22
N GLU A 73 6.24 2.86 -17.05
CA GLU A 73 4.94 2.74 -16.43
C GLU A 73 5.09 2.94 -14.92
N CYS A 74 4.19 3.68 -14.30
CA CYS A 74 4.08 3.73 -12.85
C CYS A 74 2.65 4.06 -12.43
N ASP A 75 2.07 3.19 -11.62
CA ASP A 75 0.67 3.22 -11.26
C ASP A 75 0.47 2.97 -9.77
N GLU A 76 -0.62 3.51 -9.23
CA GLU A 76 -1.17 3.15 -7.93
C GLU A 76 -2.22 2.03 -8.09
N ASP A 77 -1.91 0.82 -7.64
CA ASP A 77 -2.86 -0.27 -7.40
C ASP A 77 -3.95 0.21 -6.43
N SER A 78 -5.05 0.69 -7.02
CA SER A 78 -6.22 1.29 -6.36
C SER A 78 -7.30 0.27 -6.02
#